data_AF-A0A2D7GF68-F1
#
_entry.id   AF-A0A2D7GF68-F1
#
_cell.length_a   1.000
_cell.length_b   1.000
_cell.length_c   1.000
_cell.angle_alpha   90.00
_cell.angle_beta   90.00
_cell.angle_gamma   90.00
#
_symmetry.space_group_name_H-M   'P 1'
#
loop_
_entity.id
_entity.type
_entity.pdbx_description
1 polymer ?
#
loop_
_entity_poly.entity_id
_entity_poly.type
_entity_poly.pdbx_seq_one_letter_code
_entity_poly.pdbx_strand_id
1 'polypeptide(L)'
;MSNITFQIIPFAFIFIVILFFLAKKKNKKTDITIHKETPLNDYGEHKEFFENAEKKLMALRELYRQELIDLGVYVKKTELVAQSISKLTGKNVKELVEVKNDHIYKQLKNDINKKLEKIPLKKDIGDLDKLISDVDKKIEMGLNYER
;
A
#
# COMPACT_ATOMS: atom_id res chain seq x y z
N MET A 1 -58.82 29.04 17.57
CA MET A 1 -57.43 29.49 17.28
C MET A 1 -56.49 28.60 18.09
N SER A 2 -55.46 28.07 17.45
CA SER A 2 -54.98 26.70 17.68
C SER A 2 -54.00 26.51 18.84
N ASN A 3 -54.19 25.44 19.62
CA ASN A 3 -53.29 24.90 20.65
C ASN A 3 -52.01 24.24 20.08
N ILE A 4 -51.78 24.32 18.77
CA ILE A 4 -50.60 23.76 18.08
C ILE A 4 -49.30 24.37 18.62
N THR A 5 -49.29 25.64 18.97
CA THR A 5 -48.09 26.35 19.47
C THR A 5 -47.55 25.74 20.77
N PHE A 6 -48.44 25.34 21.69
CA PHE A 6 -48.04 24.73 22.97
C PHE A 6 -47.55 23.28 22.83
N GLN A 7 -47.92 22.59 21.75
CA GLN A 7 -47.40 21.26 21.45
C GLN A 7 -46.05 21.32 20.73
N ILE A 8 -45.84 22.24 19.78
CA ILE A 8 -44.61 22.33 18.98
C ILE A 8 -43.39 22.78 19.80
N ILE A 9 -43.56 23.77 20.68
CA ILE A 9 -42.47 24.40 21.44
C ILE A 9 -41.62 23.37 22.24
N PRO A 10 -42.21 22.45 23.04
CA PRO A 10 -41.40 21.49 23.79
C PRO A 10 -40.62 20.51 22.90
N PHE A 11 -41.18 20.08 21.76
CA PHE A 11 -40.45 19.20 20.83
C PHE A 11 -39.29 19.92 20.13
N ALA A 12 -39.48 21.18 19.75
CA ALA A 12 -38.41 21.99 19.17
C ALA A 12 -37.27 22.22 20.18
N PHE A 13 -37.59 22.44 21.46
CA PHE A 13 -36.60 22.59 22.52
C PHE A 13 -35.78 21.31 22.71
N ILE A 14 -36.45 20.15 22.77
CA ILE A 14 -35.78 18.84 22.86
C ILE A 14 -34.86 18.61 21.65
N PHE A 15 -35.31 18.97 20.44
CA PHE A 15 -34.52 18.84 19.22
C PHE A 15 -33.24 19.70 19.25
N ILE A 16 -33.34 20.94 19.72
CA ILE A 16 -32.18 21.83 19.89
C ILE A 16 -31.19 21.28 20.92
N VAL A 17 -31.67 20.69 22.02
CA VAL A 17 -30.82 20.06 23.04
C VAL A 17 -30.07 18.85 22.47
N ILE A 18 -30.74 18.02 21.65
CA ILE A 18 -30.12 16.89 20.96
C ILE A 18 -29.03 17.38 19.99
N LEU A 19 -29.30 18.41 19.19
CA LEU A 19 -28.31 19.00 18.30
C LEU A 19 -27.08 19.53 19.06
N PHE A 20 -27.28 20.19 20.20
CA PHE A 20 -26.19 20.64 21.07
C PHE A 20 -25.38 19.47 21.63
N PHE A 21 -26.04 18.37 21.99
CA PHE A 21 -25.36 17.18 22.51
C PHE A 21 -24.54 16.48 21.44
N LEU A 22 -25.05 16.39 20.21
CA LEU A 22 -24.31 15.86 19.05
C LEU A 22 -23.12 16.76 18.70
N ALA A 23 -23.29 18.08 18.74
CA ALA A 23 -22.20 19.02 18.49
C ALA A 23 -21.07 18.94 19.54
N LYS A 24 -21.43 18.62 20.80
CA LYS A 24 -20.45 18.44 21.90
C LYS A 24 -19.70 17.11 21.83
N LYS A 25 -20.18 16.13 21.06
CA LYS A 25 -19.50 14.85 20.84
C LYS A 25 -18.20 15.10 20.07
N LYS A 26 -17.09 15.25 20.81
CA LYS A 26 -15.75 15.32 20.22
C LYS A 26 -15.48 14.03 19.47
N ASN A 27 -15.46 14.10 18.14
CA ASN A 27 -14.96 13.02 17.31
C ASN A 27 -13.50 12.77 17.68
N LYS A 28 -13.22 11.63 18.30
CA LYS A 28 -11.86 11.16 18.54
C LYS A 28 -11.25 10.93 17.16
N LYS A 29 -10.44 11.89 16.69
CA LYS A 29 -9.68 11.73 15.45
C LYS A 29 -8.81 10.49 15.64
N THR A 30 -9.18 9.40 14.97
CA THR A 30 -8.25 8.29 14.76
C THR A 30 -7.10 8.84 13.95
N ASP A 31 -5.93 8.91 14.57
CA ASP A 31 -4.70 9.26 13.88
C ASP A 31 -4.41 8.13 12.90
N ILE A 32 -4.71 8.37 11.62
CA ILE A 32 -4.42 7.42 10.56
C ILE A 32 -2.97 7.66 10.20
N THR A 33 -2.06 6.88 10.77
CA THR A 33 -0.68 6.81 10.32
C THR A 33 -0.67 6.21 8.92
N ILE A 34 -0.81 7.06 7.90
CA ILE A 34 -0.64 6.67 6.51
C ILE A 34 0.86 6.42 6.33
N HIS A 35 1.28 5.17 6.36
CA HIS A 35 2.60 4.78 5.90
C HIS A 35 2.70 5.21 4.44
N LYS A 36 3.52 6.24 4.20
CA LYS A 36 3.79 6.79 2.89
C LYS A 36 4.65 5.78 2.14
N GLU A 37 4.02 4.82 1.48
CA GLU A 37 4.70 3.93 0.56
C GLU A 37 5.33 4.80 -0.55
N THR A 38 6.63 4.58 -0.75
CA THR A 38 7.47 5.18 -1.79
C THR A 38 6.71 5.33 -3.12
N PRO A 39 6.71 6.53 -3.75
CA PRO A 39 5.99 6.74 -5.00
C PRO A 39 6.64 5.91 -6.10
N LEU A 40 6.00 4.80 -6.45
CA LEU A 40 6.34 4.00 -7.62
C LEU A 40 5.72 4.64 -8.86
N ASN A 41 6.58 5.34 -9.58
CA ASN A 41 6.48 5.68 -11.00
C ASN A 41 5.48 6.75 -11.44
N ASP A 42 5.90 7.37 -12.55
CA ASP A 42 5.45 8.62 -13.17
C ASP A 42 3.97 8.62 -13.62
N TYR A 43 3.07 9.02 -12.71
CA TYR A 43 1.72 9.51 -13.02
C TYR A 43 1.62 11.00 -12.71
N GLY A 44 2.66 11.79 -13.03
CA GLY A 44 2.75 13.20 -12.64
C GLY A 44 1.51 14.03 -12.98
N GLU A 45 0.93 13.81 -14.17
CA GLU A 45 -0.24 14.57 -14.65
C GLU A 45 -1.57 14.17 -14.02
N HIS A 46 -1.66 13.00 -13.39
CA HIS A 46 -2.91 12.45 -12.85
C HIS A 46 -2.85 12.10 -11.37
N LYS A 47 -1.72 12.39 -10.71
CA LYS A 47 -1.49 12.13 -9.28
C LYS A 47 -2.60 12.68 -8.40
N GLU A 48 -3.00 13.93 -8.63
CA GLU A 48 -4.08 14.56 -7.87
C GLU A 48 -5.42 13.83 -8.04
N PHE A 49 -5.72 13.33 -9.24
CA PHE A 49 -6.91 12.53 -9.48
C PHE A 49 -6.87 11.22 -8.70
N PHE A 50 -5.74 10.50 -8.71
CA PHE A 50 -5.60 9.24 -7.99
C PHE A 50 -5.68 9.42 -6.48
N GLU A 51 -5.01 10.44 -5.92
CA GLU A 51 -5.10 10.76 -4.50
C GLU A 51 -6.55 11.14 -4.09
N ASN A 52 -7.25 11.87 -4.95
CA ASN A 52 -8.65 12.22 -4.71
C ASN A 52 -9.59 11.02 -4.84
N ALA A 53 -9.34 10.12 -5.80
CA ALA A 53 -10.09 8.88 -5.94
C ALA A 53 -9.88 7.96 -4.72
N GLU A 54 -8.65 7.85 -4.23
CA GLU A 54 -8.33 7.10 -3.01
C GLU A 54 -9.07 7.65 -1.79
N LYS A 55 -9.01 8.98 -1.56
CA LYS A 55 -9.76 9.62 -0.47
C LYS A 55 -11.26 9.35 -0.55
N LYS A 56 -11.85 9.42 -1.75
CA LYS A 56 -13.27 9.13 -1.99
C LYS A 56 -13.62 7.66 -1.68
N LEU A 57 -12.78 6.71 -2.10
CA LEU A 57 -12.97 5.29 -1.81
C LEU A 57 -12.84 4.99 -0.32
N MET A 58 -11.89 5.62 0.36
CA MET A 58 -11.71 5.49 1.80
C MET A 58 -12.92 6.03 2.57
N ALA A 59 -13.45 7.18 2.17
CA ALA A 59 -14.67 7.74 2.72
C ALA A 59 -15.89 6.83 2.48
N LEU A 60 -16.05 6.30 1.26
CA LEU A 60 -17.12 5.34 0.93
C LEU A 60 -17.05 4.09 1.81
N ARG A 61 -15.85 3.55 2.03
CA ARG A 61 -15.63 2.39 2.92
C ARG A 61 -16.05 2.72 4.34
N GLU A 62 -15.70 3.91 4.83
CA GLU A 62 -16.03 4.33 6.18
C GLU A 62 -17.54 4.54 6.36
N LEU A 63 -18.22 5.17 5.40
CA LEU A 63 -19.67 5.34 5.41
C LEU A 63 -20.40 4.00 5.43
N TYR A 64 -19.92 3.02 4.64
CA TYR A 64 -20.49 1.68 4.64
C TYR A 64 -20.25 0.96 5.97
N ARG A 65 -19.04 1.08 6.54
CA ARG A 65 -18.70 0.49 7.85
C ARG A 65 -19.52 1.05 9.00
N GLN A 66 -19.90 2.33 8.91
CA GLN A 66 -20.75 3.00 9.87
C GLN A 66 -22.25 2.77 9.61
N GLU A 67 -22.60 1.91 8.65
CA GLU A 67 -23.97 1.61 8.25
C GLU A 67 -24.78 2.85 7.80
N LEU A 68 -24.08 3.89 7.36
CA LEU A 68 -24.69 5.14 6.85
C LEU A 68 -25.13 5.01 5.39
N ILE A 69 -24.57 4.03 4.67
CA ILE A 69 -24.96 3.68 3.29
C ILE A 69 -25.14 2.17 3.19
N ASP A 70 -26.03 1.74 2.32
CA ASP A 70 -26.26 0.33 2.02
C ASP A 70 -25.19 -0.24 1.07
N LEU A 71 -25.14 -1.57 1.00
CA LEU A 71 -24.22 -2.28 0.12
C LEU A 71 -24.44 -1.90 -1.35
N GLY A 72 -25.70 -1.68 -1.75
CA GLY A 72 -26.05 -1.28 -3.12
C GLY A 72 -25.43 0.06 -3.51
N VAL A 73 -25.54 1.08 -2.65
CA VAL A 73 -24.92 2.39 -2.87
C VAL A 73 -23.41 2.27 -2.80
N TYR A 74 -22.84 1.50 -1.87
CA TYR A 74 -21.40 1.29 -1.79
C TYR A 74 -20.83 0.71 -3.11
N VAL A 75 -21.43 -0.37 -3.62
CA VAL A 75 -21.01 -1.01 -4.87
C VAL A 75 -21.18 -0.05 -6.05
N LYS A 76 -22.35 0.59 -6.19
CA LYS A 76 -22.60 1.52 -7.30
C LYS A 76 -21.63 2.71 -7.31
N LYS A 77 -21.30 3.25 -6.15
CA LYS A 77 -20.39 4.40 -6.03
C LYS A 77 -18.93 4.02 -6.25
N THR A 78 -18.51 2.84 -5.76
CA THR A 78 -17.16 2.33 -6.02
C THR A 78 -16.96 1.99 -7.50
N GLU A 79 -17.98 1.46 -8.17
CA GLU A 79 -17.97 1.21 -9.61
C GLU A 79 -17.83 2.51 -10.43
N LEU A 80 -18.51 3.59 -10.05
CA LEU A 80 -18.34 4.90 -10.71
C LEU A 80 -16.91 5.43 -10.62
N VAL A 81 -16.25 5.22 -9.47
CA VAL A 81 -14.84 5.59 -9.32
C VAL A 81 -13.96 4.71 -10.20
N ALA A 82 -14.20 3.40 -10.27
CA ALA A 82 -13.49 2.49 -11.16
C ALA A 82 -13.65 2.87 -12.63
N GLN A 83 -14.86 3.21 -13.07
CA GLN A 83 -15.12 3.72 -14.42
C GLN A 83 -14.39 5.05 -14.70
N SER A 84 -14.30 5.93 -13.70
CA SER A 84 -13.59 7.20 -13.85
C SER A 84 -12.08 6.98 -14.00
N ILE A 85 -11.51 6.04 -13.23
CA ILE A 85 -10.11 5.62 -13.35
C ILE A 85 -9.87 5.00 -14.74
N SER A 86 -10.77 4.14 -15.20
CA SER A 86 -10.65 3.47 -16.49
C SER A 86 -10.71 4.46 -17.65
N LYS A 87 -11.61 5.45 -17.59
CA LYS A 87 -11.67 6.54 -18.58
C LYS A 87 -10.38 7.37 -18.63
N LEU A 88 -9.76 7.62 -17.47
CA LEU A 88 -8.53 8.41 -17.40
C LEU A 88 -7.30 7.63 -17.90
N THR A 89 -7.24 6.34 -17.59
CA THR A 89 -6.08 5.49 -17.91
C THR A 89 -6.19 4.74 -19.23
N GLY A 90 -7.37 4.75 -19.86
CA GLY A 90 -7.66 4.00 -21.09
C GLY A 90 -7.63 2.49 -20.93
N LYS A 91 -7.49 1.99 -19.71
CA LYS A 91 -7.34 0.56 -19.37
C LYS A 91 -8.37 0.19 -18.32
N ASN A 92 -8.76 -1.08 -18.29
CA ASN A 92 -9.65 -1.55 -17.24
C ASN A 92 -8.90 -1.68 -15.91
N VAL A 93 -9.57 -1.53 -14.76
CA VAL A 93 -8.90 -1.56 -13.44
C VAL A 93 -8.12 -2.86 -13.23
N LYS A 94 -8.64 -3.98 -13.74
CA LYS A 94 -7.99 -5.30 -13.70
C LYS A 94 -6.67 -5.32 -14.49
N GLU A 95 -6.67 -4.73 -15.67
CA GLU A 95 -5.47 -4.61 -16.52
C GLU A 95 -4.42 -3.70 -15.87
N LEU A 96 -4.86 -2.66 -15.17
CA LEU A 96 -3.97 -1.77 -14.40
C LEU A 96 -3.22 -2.53 -13.29
N VAL A 97 -3.91 -3.43 -12.60
CA VAL A 97 -3.31 -4.27 -11.54
C VAL A 97 -2.33 -5.28 -12.14
N GLU A 98 -2.67 -5.92 -13.25
CA GLU A 98 -1.78 -6.86 -13.94
C GLU A 98 -0.50 -6.16 -14.43
N VAL A 99 -0.62 -4.96 -15.03
CA VAL A 99 0.53 -4.14 -15.45
C VAL A 99 1.41 -3.74 -14.26
N LYS A 100 0.80 -3.37 -13.12
CA LYS A 100 1.54 -3.03 -11.90
C LYS A 100 2.32 -4.24 -11.37
N ASN A 101 1.72 -5.42 -11.35
CA ASN A 101 2.39 -6.64 -10.90
C ASN A 101 3.57 -7.00 -11.80
N ASP A 102 3.41 -6.88 -13.11
CA ASP A 102 4.47 -7.15 -14.07
C ASP A 102 5.64 -6.16 -13.95
N HIS A 103 5.31 -4.88 -13.67
CA HIS A 103 6.31 -3.86 -13.38
C HIS A 103 7.06 -4.10 -12.06
N ILE A 104 6.34 -4.45 -10.99
CA ILE A 104 6.94 -4.83 -9.70
C ILE A 104 7.84 -6.05 -9.88
N TYR A 105 7.40 -7.05 -10.63
CA TYR A 105 8.19 -8.25 -10.91
C TYR A 105 9.48 -7.91 -11.68
N LYS A 106 9.39 -7.08 -12.73
CA LYS A 106 10.55 -6.59 -13.48
C LYS A 106 11.50 -5.77 -12.62
N GLN A 107 10.97 -4.92 -11.75
CA GLN A 107 11.77 -4.11 -10.83
C GLN A 107 12.46 -4.99 -9.79
N LEU A 108 11.76 -5.95 -9.19
CA LEU A 108 12.32 -6.90 -8.25
C LEU A 108 13.41 -7.75 -8.90
N LYS A 109 13.17 -8.25 -10.13
CA LYS A 109 14.18 -8.98 -10.91
C LYS A 109 15.41 -8.12 -11.19
N ASN A 110 15.23 -6.86 -11.57
CA ASN A 110 16.32 -5.92 -11.78
C ASN A 110 17.09 -5.61 -10.49
N ASP A 111 16.40 -5.44 -9.37
CA ASP A 111 17.03 -5.17 -8.07
C ASP A 111 17.81 -6.38 -7.54
N ILE A 112 17.30 -7.60 -7.78
CA ILE A 112 18.01 -8.86 -7.50
C ILE A 112 19.27 -8.94 -8.37
N ASN A 113 19.16 -8.71 -9.68
CA ASN A 113 20.30 -8.75 -10.60
C ASN A 113 21.36 -7.69 -10.25
N LYS A 114 20.94 -6.46 -9.95
CA LYS A 114 21.84 -5.39 -9.48
C LYS A 114 22.51 -5.72 -8.14
N LYS A 115 21.84 -6.46 -7.26
CA LYS A 115 22.45 -6.95 -6.01
C LYS A 115 23.46 -8.06 -6.29
N LEU A 116 23.20 -8.96 -7.23
CA LEU A 116 24.12 -10.02 -7.65
C LEU A 116 25.38 -9.45 -8.31
N GLU A 117 25.26 -8.42 -9.15
CA GLU A 117 26.41 -7.71 -9.77
C GLU A 117 27.29 -6.98 -8.74
N LYS A 118 26.72 -6.61 -7.58
CA LYS A 118 27.44 -5.93 -6.48
C LYS A 118 28.08 -6.90 -5.49
N ILE A 119 27.83 -8.20 -5.61
CA ILE A 119 28.58 -9.20 -4.85
C ILE A 119 29.94 -9.29 -5.53
N PRO A 120 31.05 -8.86 -4.89
CA PRO A 120 32.36 -9.04 -5.47
C PRO A 120 32.56 -10.54 -5.68
N LEU A 121 32.76 -10.93 -6.94
CA LEU A 121 33.20 -12.27 -7.32
C LEU A 121 34.66 -12.46 -6.88
N LYS A 122 34.92 -12.36 -5.58
CA LYS A 122 36.16 -12.79 -4.95
C LYS A 122 35.84 -14.02 -4.13
N LYS A 123 35.78 -15.15 -4.82
CA LYS A 123 36.28 -16.39 -4.23
C LYS A 123 37.58 -16.67 -4.97
N ASP A 124 38.67 -16.29 -4.33
CA ASP A 124 40.03 -16.53 -4.79
C ASP A 124 40.19 -18.05 -4.95
N ILE A 125 40.08 -18.56 -6.18
CA ILE A 125 40.32 -19.98 -6.50
C ILE A 125 41.79 -20.34 -6.19
N GLY A 126 42.67 -19.34 -6.17
CA GLY A 126 44.08 -19.50 -5.83
C GLY A 126 44.36 -19.98 -4.42
N ASP A 127 43.45 -19.74 -3.45
CA ASP A 127 43.65 -20.23 -2.07
C ASP A 127 43.40 -21.74 -1.96
N LEU A 128 42.53 -22.30 -2.80
CA LEU A 128 42.27 -23.76 -2.82
C LEU A 128 43.42 -24.51 -3.50
N ASP A 129 43.88 -24.00 -4.64
CA ASP A 129 45.02 -24.58 -5.37
C ASP A 129 46.31 -24.51 -4.54
N LYS A 130 46.48 -23.42 -3.78
CA LYS A 130 47.60 -23.28 -2.84
C LYS A 130 47.48 -24.24 -1.66
N LEU A 131 46.27 -24.47 -1.14
CA LEU A 131 46.03 -25.46 -0.09
C LEU A 131 46.35 -26.88 -0.57
N ILE A 132 45.96 -27.21 -1.81
CA ILE A 132 46.27 -28.50 -2.43
C ILE A 132 47.78 -28.66 -2.62
N SER A 133 48.45 -27.62 -3.14
CA SER A 133 49.91 -27.64 -3.32
C SER A 133 50.68 -27.74 -1.99
N ASP A 134 50.23 -27.08 -0.93
CA ASP A 134 50.87 -27.13 0.39
C ASP A 134 50.70 -28.52 1.04
N VAL A 135 49.56 -29.18 0.81
CA VAL A 135 49.32 -30.56 1.26
C VAL A 135 50.20 -31.55 0.51
N ASP A 136 50.28 -31.46 -0.83
CA ASP A 136 51.15 -32.31 -1.64
C ASP A 136 52.61 -32.20 -1.23
N LYS A 137 53.08 -30.97 -1.00
CA LYS A 137 54.45 -30.69 -0.57
C LYS A 137 54.76 -31.25 0.82
N LYS A 138 53.77 -31.24 1.72
CA LYS A 138 53.89 -31.84 3.06
C LYS A 138 53.93 -33.36 3.00
N ILE A 139 53.18 -33.98 2.10
CA ILE A 139 53.19 -35.43 1.87
C ILE A 139 54.55 -35.86 1.29
N GLU A 140 55.08 -35.14 0.29
CA GLU A 140 56.42 -35.39 -0.25
C GLU A 140 57.53 -35.24 0.79
N MET A 141 57.46 -34.21 1.64
CA MET A 141 58.44 -34.04 2.72
C MET A 141 58.36 -35.15 3.77
N GLY A 142 57.16 -35.65 4.08
CA GLY A 142 56.96 -36.78 5.00
C GLY A 142 57.54 -38.10 4.45
N LEU A 143 57.31 -38.39 3.16
CA LEU A 143 57.82 -39.59 2.50
C LEU A 143 59.34 -39.60 2.35
N ASN A 144 59.98 -38.42 2.26
CA ASN A 144 61.42 -38.29 2.20
C ASN A 144 62.12 -38.39 3.57
N TYR A 145 61.37 -38.29 4.68
CA TYR A 145 61.90 -38.45 6.04
C TYR A 145 61.85 -39.90 6.56
N GLU A 146 61.10 -40.79 5.89
CA GLU A 146 60.97 -42.22 6.25
C GLU A 146 61.87 -43.15 5.41
N ARG A 147 62.88 -42.60 4.71
CA ARG A 147 63.81 -43.36 3.86
C ARG A 147 65.23 -43.40 4.39
#